data_AF-A0A514JMY4-F1
#
_entry.id   AF-A0A514JMY4-F1
#
_cell.length_a   1.000
_cell.length_b   1.000
_cell.length_c   1.000
_cell.angle_alpha   90.00
_cell.angle_beta   90.00
_cell.angle_gamma   90.00
#
_symmetry.space_group_name_H-M   'P 1'
#
loop_
_entity.id
_entity.type
_entity.pdbx_description
1 polymer ?
#
loop_
_entity_poly.entity_id
_entity_poly.type
_entity_poly.pdbx_seq_one_letter_code
_entity_poly.pdbx_strand_id
1 'polypeptide(L)' 'MLRRREPVPFAFVAEADRFRSNVAPPPRERASAGQLAGRWLLGLTLAAGLVGSLIVGIPALSTDPAGTQTQQSQATDAR' A
#
# COMPACT_ATOMS: atom_id res chain seq x y z
N MET A 1 45.15 -49.59 -15.51
CA MET A 1 43.73 -49.93 -15.26
C MET A 1 42.85 -48.90 -15.95
N LEU A 2 42.23 -49.29 -17.06
CA LEU A 2 41.40 -48.44 -17.92
C LEU A 2 40.07 -48.15 -17.20
N ARG A 3 39.96 -46.97 -16.59
CA ARG A 3 38.76 -46.55 -15.87
C ARG A 3 37.72 -46.11 -16.91
N ARG A 4 36.77 -47.01 -17.22
CA ARG A 4 35.59 -46.71 -18.05
C ARG A 4 34.86 -45.52 -17.43
N ARG A 5 34.85 -44.37 -18.12
CA ARG A 5 33.91 -43.27 -17.86
C ARG A 5 32.72 -43.50 -18.77
N GLU A 6 31.62 -44.00 -18.21
CA GLU A 6 30.33 -44.05 -18.89
C GLU A 6 29.89 -42.62 -19.26
N PRO A 7 29.43 -42.38 -20.50
CA PRO A 7 28.82 -41.12 -20.88
C PRO A 7 27.47 -40.99 -20.17
N VAL A 8 27.43 -40.21 -19.10
CA VAL A 8 26.18 -39.91 -18.39
C VAL A 8 25.24 -39.08 -19.30
N PRO A 9 23.98 -39.51 -19.49
CA PRO A 9 23.11 -39.05 -20.59
C PRO A 9 22.43 -37.69 -20.38
N PHE A 10 22.79 -36.93 -19.34
CA PHE A 10 22.18 -35.62 -19.06
C PHE A 10 23.22 -34.51 -18.93
N ALA A 11 23.95 -34.23 -20.01
CA ALA A 11 24.64 -32.95 -20.16
C ALA A 11 23.63 -31.81 -20.45
N PHE A 12 22.59 -31.67 -19.62
CA PHE A 12 21.56 -30.62 -19.76
C PHE A 12 21.89 -29.32 -19.01
N VAL A 13 23.01 -29.28 -18.29
CA VAL A 13 23.43 -28.04 -17.60
C VAL A 13 24.02 -27.03 -18.60
N ALA A 14 24.64 -27.49 -19.69
CA ALA A 14 25.24 -26.60 -20.70
C ALA A 14 24.21 -26.03 -21.71
N GLU A 15 23.06 -26.69 -21.91
CA GLU A 15 22.02 -26.19 -22.82
C GLU A 15 21.06 -25.21 -22.11
N ALA A 16 20.90 -25.29 -20.79
CA ALA A 16 20.05 -24.38 -20.01
C ALA A 16 20.53 -22.92 -20.08
N ASP A 17 21.85 -22.69 -20.18
CA ASP A 17 22.42 -21.35 -20.37
C ASP A 17 22.25 -20.83 -21.81
N ARG A 18 22.12 -21.71 -22.82
CA ARG A 18 21.84 -21.33 -24.21
C ARG A 18 20.40 -20.80 -24.39
N PHE A 19 19.47 -21.20 -23.52
CA PHE A 19 18.07 -20.73 -23.54
C PHE A 19 17.79 -19.49 -22.70
N ARG A 20 18.77 -18.99 -21.93
CA ARG A 20 18.71 -17.61 -21.45
C ARG A 20 19.09 -16.70 -22.61
N SER A 21 18.17 -16.58 -23.56
CA SER A 21 18.23 -15.50 -24.53
C SER A 21 18.40 -14.22 -23.74
N ASN A 22 19.35 -13.41 -24.18
CA ASN A 22 19.72 -12.14 -23.57
C ASN A 22 18.57 -11.15 -23.76
N VAL A 23 17.46 -11.36 -23.06
CA VAL A 23 16.38 -10.40 -22.91
C VAL A 23 16.84 -9.50 -21.77
N ALA A 24 17.63 -8.49 -22.11
CA ALA A 24 17.71 -7.32 -21.25
C ALA A 24 16.26 -6.89 -20.97
N PRO A 25 15.80 -6.85 -19.71
CA PRO A 25 14.42 -6.48 -19.42
C PRO A 25 14.15 -5.14 -20.11
N PRO A 26 13.02 -5.02 -20.85
CA PRO A 26 12.74 -3.82 -21.61
C PRO A 26 12.85 -2.60 -20.68
N PRO A 27 13.47 -1.50 -21.14
CA PRO A 27 13.63 -0.32 -20.32
C PRO A 27 12.27 0.12 -19.81
N ARG A 28 12.18 0.37 -18.50
CA ARG A 28 10.93 0.77 -17.85
C ARG A 28 10.35 1.97 -18.56
N GLU A 29 9.15 1.82 -19.09
CA GLU A 29 8.45 2.89 -19.78
C GLU A 29 8.21 4.04 -18.80
N ARG A 30 8.60 5.25 -19.19
CA ARG A 30 8.41 6.44 -18.36
C ARG A 30 6.92 6.75 -18.32
N ALA A 31 6.40 7.03 -17.13
CA ALA A 31 5.00 7.43 -16.98
C ALA A 31 4.71 8.62 -17.91
N SER A 32 3.68 8.48 -18.75
CA SER A 32 3.24 9.57 -19.62
C SER A 32 2.69 10.72 -18.79
N ALA A 33 2.66 11.94 -19.36
CA ALA A 33 2.10 13.11 -18.68
C ALA A 33 0.66 12.88 -18.22
N GLY A 34 -0.16 12.17 -19.02
CA GLY A 34 -1.52 11.80 -18.65
C GLY A 34 -1.60 10.84 -17.46
N GLN A 35 -0.65 9.90 -17.36
CA GLN A 35 -0.60 8.95 -16.25
C GLN A 35 -0.17 9.62 -14.94
N LEU A 36 0.69 10.63 -15.02
CA LEU A 36 1.05 11.46 -13.87
C LEU A 36 -0.13 12.34 -13.45
N ALA A 37 -0.80 13.01 -14.40
CA ALA A 37 -1.98 13.83 -14.13
C ALA A 37 -3.11 13.02 -13.48
N GLY A 38 -3.37 11.80 -13.95
CA GLY A 38 -4.36 10.90 -13.36
C GLY A 38 -4.03 10.50 -11.92
N ARG A 39 -2.77 10.17 -11.64
CA ARG A 39 -2.31 9.84 -10.27
C ARG A 39 -2.46 11.04 -9.32
N TRP A 40 -2.14 12.24 -9.79
CA TRP A 40 -2.33 13.47 -9.02
C TRP A 40 -3.79 13.78 -8.77
N LEU A 41 -4.64 13.70 -9.79
CA LEU A 41 -6.08 13.96 -9.66
C LEU A 41 -6.70 13.03 -8.62
N LEU A 42 -6.44 11.73 -8.73
CA LEU A 42 -6.94 10.74 -7.77
C LEU A 42 -6.47 11.04 -6.35
N GLY A 43 -5.17 11.31 -6.17
CA GLY A 43 -4.60 11.64 -4.86
C GLY A 43 -5.20 12.90 -4.25
N LEU A 44 -5.35 13.96 -5.05
CA LEU A 44 -5.93 15.23 -4.60
C LEU A 44 -7.42 15.08 -4.24
N THR A 45 -8.20 14.32 -5.01
CA THR A 45 -9.61 14.06 -4.69
C THR A 45 -9.76 13.31 -3.37
N LEU A 46 -8.95 12.26 -3.15
CA LEU A 46 -8.97 11.53 -1.88
C LEU A 46 -8.58 12.43 -0.70
N ALA A 47 -7.50 13.20 -0.84
CA ALA A 47 -7.04 14.12 0.20
C ALA A 47 -8.10 15.19 0.52
N ALA A 48 -8.72 15.78 -0.50
CA ALA A 48 -9.78 16.77 -0.33
C ALA A 48 -11.01 16.18 0.39
N GLY A 49 -11.41 14.94 0.04
CA GLY A 49 -12.52 14.26 0.71
C GLY A 49 -12.23 13.97 2.18
N LEU A 50 -11.03 13.49 2.49
CA LEU A 50 -10.58 13.28 3.87
C LEU A 50 -10.56 14.58 4.66
N VAL A 51 -9.91 15.62 4.15
CA VAL A 51 -9.86 16.94 4.80
C VAL A 51 -11.26 17.51 5.00
N GLY A 52 -12.13 17.43 3.98
CA GLY A 52 -13.52 17.86 4.08
C GLY A 52 -14.28 17.10 5.17
N SER A 53 -14.10 15.78 5.27
CA SER A 53 -14.70 14.98 6.34
C SER A 53 -14.18 15.38 7.72
N LEU A 54 -12.90 15.72 7.87
CA LEU A 54 -12.36 16.20 9.15
C LEU A 54 -12.94 17.57 9.52
N ILE A 55 -12.99 18.51 8.57
CA ILE A 55 -13.53 19.86 8.81
C ILE A 55 -14.98 19.76 9.31
N VAL A 56 -15.78 18.87 8.72
CA VAL A 56 -17.19 18.66 9.11
C VAL A 56 -17.32 17.81 10.38
N GLY A 57 -16.44 16.83 10.60
CA GLY A 57 -16.55 15.85 11.70
C GLY A 57 -15.91 16.29 13.02
N ILE A 58 -14.86 17.11 12.99
CA ILE A 58 -14.17 17.59 14.20
C ILE A 58 -15.11 18.35 15.16
N PRO A 59 -16.03 19.23 14.71
CA PRO A 59 -17.00 19.86 15.60
C PRO A 59 -17.92 18.88 16.34
N ALA A 60 -18.14 17.67 15.80
CA ALA A 60 -18.91 16.63 16.49
C ALA A 60 -18.07 15.88 17.54
N LEU A 61 -16.73 15.91 17.40
CA LEU A 61 -15.78 15.33 18.35
C LEU A 61 -15.36 16.33 19.44
N SER A 62 -15.54 17.64 19.20
CA SER A 62 -15.36 18.63 20.25
C SER A 62 -16.46 18.48 21.28
N THR A 63 -16.15 17.74 22.34
CA THR A 63 -16.81 17.85 23.64
C THR A 63 -16.36 19.17 24.26
N ASP A 64 -16.78 20.30 23.67
CA ASP A 64 -16.78 21.54 24.42
C ASP A 64 -17.61 21.25 25.69
N PRO A 65 -17.11 21.51 26.92
CA PRO A 65 -17.94 21.44 28.11
C PRO A 65 -18.95 22.59 28.08
N ALA A 66 -19.87 22.57 27.12
CA ALA A 66 -21.11 23.32 27.14
C ALA A 66 -21.99 22.72 28.24
N GLY A 67 -21.63 23.06 29.48
CA GLY A 67 -22.23 22.52 30.68
C GLY A 67 -21.30 21.54 31.38
N THR A 68 -20.38 22.06 32.18
CA THR A 68 -20.03 21.47 33.47
C THR A 68 -21.26 21.44 34.38
N GLN A 69 -22.38 20.88 33.93
CA GLN A 69 -23.41 20.37 34.82
C GLN A 69 -22.83 19.05 35.30
N THR A 70 -22.10 19.14 36.41
CA THR A 70 -21.85 18.03 37.31
C THR A 70 -23.06 17.10 37.28
N GLN A 71 -22.87 15.86 36.85
CA GLN A 71 -23.88 14.81 37.05
C GLN A 71 -24.08 14.70 38.57
N GLN A 72 -25.00 15.48 39.12
CA GLN A 72 -25.44 15.32 40.49
C GLN A 72 -26.33 14.08 40.49
N SER A 73 -25.79 13.00 41.03
CA SER A 73 -26.57 11.81 41.34
C SER A 73 -27.73 12.20 42.26
N GLN A 74 -28.95 12.22 41.72
CA GLN A 74 -30.17 12.38 42.52
C GLN A 74 -30.41 11.21 43.49
N ALA A 75 -29.54 10.20 43.50
CA ALA A 75 -29.54 9.12 44.48
C ALA A 75 -29.01 9.54 45.87
N THR A 76 -28.40 10.72 46.01
CA THR A 76 -27.89 11.22 47.30
C THR A 76 -28.93 12.04 48.08
N ASP A 77 -30.01 12.49 47.44
CA ASP A 77 -31.02 13.39 48.02
C ASP A 77 -32.23 12.65 48.64
N ALA A 78 -32.02 11.39 49.04
CA ALA A 78 -33.01 10.55 49.71
C ALA A 78 -32.51 10.13 51.10
N ARG A 79 -32.39 11.09 52.01
CA ARG A 79 -32.29 10.85 53.46
C ARG A 79 -32.79 12.07 54.22
#